data_AF-A0A3D1R8B5-F1
#
_entry.id   AF-A0A3D1R8B5-F1
#
_cell.length_a   1.000
_cell.length_b   1.000
_cell.length_c   1.000
_cell.angle_alpha   90.00
_cell.angle_beta   90.00
_cell.angle_gamma   90.00
#
_symmetry.space_group_name_H-M   'P 1'
#
loop_
_entity.id
_entity.type
_entity.pdbx_description
1 polymer ?
#
loop_
_entity_poly.entity_id
_entity_poly.type
_entity_poly.pdbx_seq_one_letter_code
_entity_poly.pdbx_strand_id
1 'polypeptide(L)'
;VTMQVETSSAEAINKALAVVADLESTEVTRVEPKSAPAKPPEAPAEVARAVGAEPARTLRVKTELLDYLLDAVGELLLSTSRLREVSKGVPDTYQPPLLEGVDRLRTIVKDLHNKVMSVRMTPLSLITDRLPRAARDIARKRSREVDLLVTGAEIELDRAILDELADPLLHILRNCINHNL
;
A
#
# COMPACT_ATOMS: atom_id res chain seq x y z
N VAL A 1 -16.77 -4.74 19.07
CA VAL A 1 -16.41 -4.70 17.63
C VAL A 1 -16.83 -6.02 17.01
N THR A 2 -17.73 -6.02 16.02
CA THR A 2 -18.23 -7.27 15.41
C THR A 2 -17.29 -7.69 14.28
N MET A 3 -16.67 -8.86 14.41
CA MET A 3 -15.72 -9.41 13.42
C MET A 3 -16.31 -10.68 12.81
N GLN A 4 -16.55 -10.68 11.50
CA GLN A 4 -17.01 -11.86 10.76
C GLN A 4 -15.81 -12.57 10.13
N VAL A 5 -15.68 -13.87 10.39
CA VAL A 5 -14.55 -14.69 9.91
C VAL A 5 -15.11 -15.94 9.25
N GLU A 6 -14.82 -16.13 7.96
CA GLU A 6 -15.14 -17.35 7.23
C GLU A 6 -13.91 -18.28 7.24
N THR A 7 -14.07 -19.52 7.74
CA THR A 7 -12.97 -20.49 7.85
C THR A 7 -13.47 -21.94 7.69
N SER A 8 -12.58 -22.81 7.22
CA SER A 8 -12.80 -24.26 7.14
C SER A 8 -12.48 -24.99 8.45
N SER A 9 -11.89 -24.31 9.44
CA SER A 9 -11.61 -24.87 10.77
C SER A 9 -11.99 -23.85 11.85
N ALA A 10 -13.23 -23.97 12.34
CA ALA A 10 -13.79 -23.10 13.37
C ALA A 10 -13.09 -23.27 14.74
N GLU A 11 -12.57 -24.46 15.04
CA GLU A 11 -11.97 -24.77 16.35
C GLU A 11 -10.64 -24.06 16.59
N ALA A 12 -9.81 -23.87 15.56
CA ALA A 12 -8.50 -23.22 15.71
C ALA A 12 -8.63 -21.70 15.92
N ILE A 13 -9.67 -21.08 15.35
CA ILE A 13 -9.90 -19.63 15.44
C ILE A 13 -10.53 -19.26 16.79
N ASN A 14 -11.43 -20.08 17.33
CA ASN A 14 -12.00 -19.86 18.67
C ASN A 14 -10.92 -19.85 19.76
N LYS A 15 -9.88 -20.68 19.64
CA LYS A 15 -8.79 -20.74 20.61
C LYS A 15 -7.85 -19.52 20.53
N ALA A 16 -7.69 -18.92 19.35
CA ALA A 16 -6.87 -17.73 19.14
C ALA A 16 -7.60 -16.43 19.52
N LEU A 17 -8.92 -16.36 19.29
CA LEU A 17 -9.74 -15.20 19.64
C LEU A 17 -10.03 -15.08 21.15
N ALA A 18 -10.00 -16.20 21.89
CA ALA A 18 -10.17 -16.20 23.35
C ALA A 18 -9.02 -15.49 24.12
N VAL A 19 -7.90 -15.16 23.47
CA VAL A 19 -6.76 -14.46 24.09
C VAL A 19 -6.90 -12.93 23.98
N VAL A 20 -7.81 -12.43 23.14
CA VAL A 20 -8.06 -11.00 22.97
C VAL A 20 -9.27 -10.61 23.82
N ALA A 21 -9.01 -9.97 24.96
CA ALA A 21 -9.95 -9.75 26.05
C ALA A 21 -11.12 -8.78 25.78
N ASP A 22 -11.48 -8.49 24.52
CA ASP A 22 -12.45 -7.42 24.17
C ASP A 22 -13.39 -7.75 23.00
N LEU A 23 -13.66 -9.02 22.72
CA LEU A 23 -14.64 -9.43 21.70
C LEU A 23 -15.87 -10.09 22.35
N GLU A 24 -16.99 -9.36 22.39
CA GLU A 24 -18.24 -9.78 23.05
C GLU A 24 -19.03 -10.89 22.33
N SER A 25 -18.78 -11.18 21.05
CA SER A 25 -19.40 -12.33 20.36
C SER A 25 -18.80 -12.57 18.96
N THR A 26 -18.63 -13.83 18.57
CA THR A 26 -18.22 -14.23 17.21
C THR A 26 -19.12 -15.33 16.65
N GLU A 27 -19.75 -15.09 15.51
CA GLU A 27 -20.49 -16.10 14.73
C GLU A 27 -19.63 -16.55 13.54
N VAL A 28 -19.53 -17.87 13.36
CA VAL A 28 -18.73 -18.51 12.30
C VAL A 28 -19.65 -19.35 11.41
N THR A 29 -19.74 -19.02 10.12
CA THR A 29 -20.55 -19.75 9.15
C THR A 29 -19.65 -20.54 8.19
N ARG A 30 -19.92 -21.84 8.04
CA ARG A 30 -19.15 -22.78 7.21
C ARG A 30 -19.75 -22.87 5.80
N VAL A 31 -18.93 -22.73 4.76
CA VAL A 31 -19.34 -22.97 3.37
C VAL A 31 -18.54 -24.15 2.80
N GLU A 32 -19.23 -25.20 2.34
CA GLU A 32 -18.61 -26.39 1.74
C GLU A 32 -18.53 -26.28 0.21
N PRO A 33 -17.40 -26.68 -0.42
CA PRO A 33 -17.29 -26.67 -1.88
C PRO A 33 -17.86 -27.96 -2.51
N LYS A 34 -18.63 -27.78 -3.59
CA LYS A 34 -19.29 -28.81 -4.39
C LYS A 34 -18.29 -29.56 -5.31
N SER A 35 -18.32 -30.89 -5.25
CA SER A 35 -17.54 -31.86 -6.06
C SER A 35 -18.30 -32.30 -7.34
N ALA A 36 -17.57 -32.60 -8.44
CA ALA A 36 -17.63 -33.83 -9.28
C ALA A 36 -16.70 -33.71 -10.56
N PRO A 37 -16.40 -34.76 -11.36
CA PRO A 37 -15.15 -35.55 -11.24
C PRO A 37 -14.44 -35.93 -12.58
N ALA A 38 -13.26 -36.60 -12.45
CA ALA A 38 -12.70 -37.70 -13.28
C ALA A 38 -11.24 -37.51 -13.78
N LYS A 39 -10.46 -38.60 -13.64
CA LYS A 39 -8.99 -38.78 -13.82
C LYS A 39 -8.76 -40.14 -14.55
N PRO A 40 -7.51 -40.63 -14.81
CA PRO A 40 -6.55 -40.48 -15.94
C PRO A 40 -6.23 -41.86 -16.63
N PRO A 41 -5.06 -42.23 -17.26
CA PRO A 41 -3.61 -42.16 -16.85
C PRO A 41 -2.62 -41.83 -18.02
N GLU A 42 -1.27 -41.74 -17.97
CA GLU A 42 -0.17 -41.55 -16.99
C GLU A 42 1.17 -41.62 -17.79
N ALA A 43 2.19 -40.80 -17.46
CA ALA A 43 3.64 -41.15 -17.50
C ALA A 43 4.53 -39.96 -17.02
N PRO A 44 5.74 -40.22 -16.49
CA PRO A 44 6.25 -39.50 -15.31
C PRO A 44 7.52 -38.68 -15.56
N ALA A 45 7.70 -37.57 -14.83
CA ALA A 45 9.01 -37.16 -14.29
C ALA A 45 8.91 -35.89 -13.42
N GLU A 46 9.77 -35.91 -12.40
CA GLU A 46 10.39 -34.77 -11.72
C GLU A 46 9.69 -34.19 -10.48
N VAL A 47 10.12 -34.77 -9.34
CA VAL A 47 9.93 -34.24 -8.00
C VAL A 47 10.79 -32.98 -7.83
N ALA A 48 10.30 -31.85 -8.32
CA ALA A 48 10.73 -30.56 -7.82
C ALA A 48 10.04 -30.34 -6.47
N ARG A 49 10.81 -30.40 -5.38
CA ARG A 49 10.37 -29.89 -4.07
C ARG A 49 10.06 -28.40 -4.23
N ALA A 50 8.80 -28.07 -4.50
CA ALA A 50 8.29 -26.74 -4.26
C ALA A 50 8.32 -26.50 -2.76
N VAL A 51 9.30 -25.74 -2.30
CA VAL A 51 9.21 -25.06 -1.01
C VAL A 51 8.01 -24.13 -1.15
N GLY A 52 6.89 -24.52 -0.56
CA GLY A 52 5.69 -23.70 -0.50
C GLY A 52 6.03 -22.42 0.25
N ALA A 53 6.29 -21.34 -0.48
CA ALA A 53 6.20 -20.01 0.08
C ALA A 53 4.75 -19.84 0.51
N GLU A 54 4.51 -19.66 1.81
CA GLU A 54 3.17 -19.29 2.28
C GLU A 54 2.71 -18.07 1.47
N PRO A 55 1.47 -18.06 0.94
CA PRO A 55 0.98 -16.93 0.19
C PRO A 55 1.07 -15.69 1.09
N ALA A 56 1.77 -14.67 0.62
CA ALA A 56 1.91 -13.41 1.32
C ALA A 56 0.52 -12.91 1.72
N ARG A 57 0.26 -12.84 3.02
CA ARG A 57 -1.02 -12.39 3.55
C ARG A 57 -1.14 -10.90 3.25
N THR A 58 -1.99 -10.55 2.29
CA THR A 58 -2.26 -9.16 1.92
C THR A 58 -3.50 -8.66 2.67
N LEU A 59 -3.44 -7.41 3.12
CA LEU A 59 -4.55 -6.72 3.78
C LEU A 59 -4.91 -5.50 2.95
N ARG A 60 -6.19 -5.37 2.58
CA ARG A 60 -6.71 -4.18 1.89
C ARG A 60 -7.14 -3.18 2.94
N VAL A 61 -6.58 -1.98 2.86
CA VAL A 61 -6.84 -0.89 3.79
C VAL A 61 -7.40 0.28 3.01
N LYS A 62 -8.35 0.99 3.62
CA LYS A 62 -8.89 2.24 3.09
C LYS A 62 -7.81 3.34 3.09
N THR A 63 -7.77 4.17 2.06
CA THR A 63 -6.76 5.22 1.91
C THR A 63 -6.82 6.24 3.05
N GLU A 64 -8.02 6.52 3.55
CA GLU A 64 -8.24 7.50 4.62
C GLU A 64 -7.53 7.09 5.93
N LEU A 65 -7.31 5.79 6.16
CA LEU A 65 -6.57 5.33 7.34
C LEU A 65 -5.08 5.67 7.23
N LEU A 66 -4.50 5.57 6.03
CA LEU A 66 -3.10 5.95 5.82
C LEU A 66 -2.93 7.46 5.98
N ASP A 67 -3.88 8.26 5.49
CA ASP A 67 -3.85 9.72 5.65
C ASP A 67 -3.91 10.10 7.14
N TYR A 68 -4.83 9.51 7.90
CA TYR A 68 -4.90 9.71 9.37
C TYR A 68 -3.58 9.33 10.07
N LEU A 69 -2.95 8.22 9.68
CA LEU A 69 -1.66 7.82 10.25
C LEU A 69 -0.56 8.83 9.93
N LEU A 70 -0.54 9.40 8.73
CA LEU A 70 0.41 10.43 8.35
C LEU A 70 0.21 11.72 9.14
N ASP A 71 -1.04 12.12 9.37
CA ASP A 71 -1.36 13.29 10.21
C ASP A 71 -0.89 13.08 11.65
N ALA A 72 -1.20 11.93 12.25
CA ALA A 72 -0.76 11.59 13.59
C ALA A 72 0.78 11.56 13.71
N VAL A 73 1.47 11.00 12.72
CA VAL A 73 2.95 11.01 12.67
C VAL A 73 3.48 12.43 12.50
N GLY A 74 2.81 13.29 11.74
CA GLY A 74 3.10 14.71 11.62
C GLY A 74 3.00 15.45 12.96
N GLU A 75 1.93 15.21 13.71
CA GLU A 75 1.76 15.75 15.07
C GLU A 75 2.84 15.24 16.03
N LEU A 76 3.26 13.99 15.92
CA LEU A 76 4.38 13.44 16.69
C LEU A 76 5.70 14.16 16.33
N LEU A 77 5.98 14.40 15.05
CA LEU A 77 7.16 15.16 14.63
C LEU A 77 7.15 16.60 15.17
N LEU A 78 5.99 17.27 15.16
CA LEU A 78 5.82 18.58 15.78
C LEU A 78 6.07 18.51 17.29
N SER A 79 5.52 17.50 17.96
CA SER A 79 5.67 17.28 19.39
C SER A 79 7.13 17.04 19.80
N THR A 80 7.89 16.24 19.04
CA THR A 80 9.34 16.06 19.29
C THR A 80 10.11 17.36 19.14
N SER A 81 9.74 18.20 18.17
CA SER A 81 10.38 19.49 17.93
C SER A 81 10.08 20.46 19.08
N ARG A 82 8.84 20.43 19.61
CA ARG A 82 8.45 21.18 20.81
C ARG A 82 9.19 20.70 22.06
N LEU A 83 9.34 19.39 22.27
CA LEU A 83 10.11 18.84 23.39
C LEU A 83 11.57 19.29 23.35
N ARG A 84 12.17 19.34 22.16
CA ARG A 84 13.52 19.85 21.96
C ARG A 84 13.66 21.34 22.25
N GLU A 85 12.61 22.11 22.02
CA GLU A 85 12.59 23.54 22.37
C GLU A 85 12.50 23.72 23.88
N VAL A 86 11.60 23.00 24.53
CA VAL A 86 11.40 23.06 26.00
C VAL A 86 12.64 22.57 26.75
N SER A 87 13.37 21.58 26.22
CA SER A 87 14.61 21.09 26.83
C SER A 87 15.70 22.16 26.94
N LYS A 88 15.64 23.25 26.16
CA LYS A 88 16.55 24.39 26.29
C LYS A 88 16.42 25.13 27.62
N GLY A 89 15.26 25.06 28.26
CA GLY A 89 15.01 25.65 29.58
C GLY A 89 15.35 24.73 30.76
N VAL A 90 15.84 23.51 30.51
CA VAL A 90 16.21 22.53 31.53
C VAL A 90 17.66 22.78 31.97
N PRO A 91 18.01 22.63 33.26
CA PRO A 91 19.39 22.78 33.72
C PRO A 91 20.38 21.88 32.98
N ASP A 92 21.58 22.38 32.73
CA ASP A 92 22.64 21.72 31.94
C ASP A 92 22.98 20.30 32.44
N THR A 93 22.77 20.01 33.71
CA THR A 93 22.98 18.67 34.28
C THR A 93 22.03 17.61 33.70
N TYR A 94 20.80 18.00 33.36
CA TYR A 94 19.76 17.08 32.87
C TYR A 94 19.47 17.25 31.36
N GLN A 95 19.95 18.33 30.76
CA GLN A 95 19.67 18.65 29.36
C GLN A 95 20.30 17.66 28.35
N PRO A 96 21.58 17.23 28.47
CA PRO A 96 22.18 16.29 27.53
C PRO A 96 21.44 14.93 27.42
N PRO A 97 21.13 14.20 28.51
CA PRO A 97 20.42 12.93 28.40
C PRO A 97 18.97 13.11 27.90
N LEU A 98 18.33 14.25 28.20
CA LEU A 98 17.01 14.57 27.67
C LEU A 98 17.07 14.78 26.14
N LEU A 99 18.03 15.57 25.65
CA LEU A 99 18.21 15.81 24.21
C LEU A 99 18.50 14.53 23.45
N GLU A 100 19.33 13.64 24.00
CA GLU A 100 19.59 12.32 23.41
C GLU A 100 18.31 11.50 23.26
N GLY A 101 17.47 11.46 24.31
CA GLY A 101 16.17 10.78 24.26
C GLY A 101 15.22 11.39 23.23
N VAL A 102 15.15 12.71 23.13
CA VAL A 102 14.31 13.42 22.15
C VAL A 102 14.79 13.19 20.71
N ASP A 103 16.10 13.24 20.47
CA ASP A 103 16.67 13.02 19.14
C ASP A 103 16.51 11.53 18.71
N ARG A 104 16.60 10.59 19.65
CA ARG A 104 16.26 9.18 19.41
C ARG A 104 14.78 8.99 19.06
N LEU A 105 13.87 9.61 19.82
CA LEU A 105 12.44 9.58 19.53
C LEU A 105 12.14 10.15 18.14
N ARG A 106 12.75 11.28 17.79
CA ARG A 106 12.61 11.90 16.46
C ARG A 106 13.03 10.96 15.34
N THR A 107 14.13 10.24 15.50
CA THR A 107 14.59 9.25 14.52
C THR A 107 13.56 8.13 14.34
N ILE A 108 13.04 7.57 15.42
CA ILE A 108 12.02 6.52 15.37
C ILE A 108 10.74 7.01 14.67
N VAL A 109 10.29 8.23 14.96
CA VAL A 109 9.09 8.81 14.32
C VAL A 109 9.33 9.06 12.82
N LYS A 110 10.53 9.48 12.41
CA LYS A 110 10.89 9.61 10.99
C LYS A 110 10.90 8.27 10.28
N ASP A 111 11.45 7.23 10.90
CA ASP A 111 11.45 5.89 10.33
C ASP A 111 10.03 5.35 10.18
N LEU A 112 9.15 5.62 11.15
CA LEU A 112 7.72 5.32 11.05
C LEU A 112 7.07 6.07 9.89
N HIS A 113 7.33 7.37 9.75
CA HIS A 113 6.83 8.18 8.64
C HIS A 113 7.20 7.58 7.28
N ASN A 114 8.48 7.24 7.10
CA ASN A 114 8.98 6.65 5.87
C ASN A 114 8.32 5.30 5.56
N LYS A 115 8.10 4.46 6.59
CA LYS A 115 7.39 3.18 6.43
C LYS A 115 5.93 3.38 6.03
N VAL A 116 5.21 4.31 6.67
CA VAL A 116 3.81 4.61 6.30
C VAL A 116 3.73 5.15 4.87
N MET A 117 4.65 6.05 4.48
CA MET A 117 4.75 6.54 3.10
C MET A 117 5.00 5.40 2.10
N SER A 118 5.86 4.43 2.45
CA SER A 118 6.13 3.28 1.57
C SER A 118 4.87 2.43 1.31
N VAL A 119 3.96 2.32 2.26
CA VAL A 119 2.70 1.56 2.10
C VAL A 119 1.74 2.25 1.12
N ARG A 120 1.87 3.57 0.94
CA ARG A 120 1.06 4.38 0.00
C ARG A 120 1.60 4.37 -1.43
N MET A 121 2.82 3.87 -1.63
CA MET A 121 3.44 3.78 -2.95
C MET A 121 2.60 2.88 -3.86
N THR A 122 2.35 3.37 -5.06
CA THR A 122 1.48 2.75 -6.07
C THR A 122 2.22 2.78 -7.40
N PRO A 123 2.14 1.73 -8.23
CA PRO A 123 2.82 1.71 -9.52
C PRO A 123 2.22 2.75 -10.49
N LEU A 124 3.10 3.39 -11.26
CA LEU A 124 2.75 4.38 -12.27
C LEU A 124 1.86 3.80 -13.39
N SER A 125 1.90 2.48 -13.61
CA SER A 125 1.03 1.73 -14.53
C SER A 125 -0.46 2.06 -14.34
N LEU A 126 -0.89 2.35 -13.11
CA LEU A 126 -2.28 2.71 -12.81
C LEU A 126 -2.81 3.85 -13.68
N ILE A 127 -1.95 4.82 -14.03
CA ILE A 127 -2.32 5.95 -14.90
C ILE A 127 -1.76 5.82 -16.32
N THR A 128 -0.65 5.11 -16.53
CA THR A 128 -0.03 5.00 -17.85
C THR A 128 -0.67 3.94 -18.75
N ASP A 129 -1.30 2.90 -18.19
CA ASP A 129 -1.96 1.83 -18.95
C ASP A 129 -3.10 2.32 -19.87
N ARG A 130 -3.73 3.45 -19.51
CA ARG A 130 -4.78 4.08 -20.30
C ARG A 130 -4.27 5.03 -21.39
N LEU A 131 -3.00 5.47 -21.32
CA LEU A 131 -2.44 6.44 -22.26
C LEU A 131 -2.37 5.92 -23.71
N PRO A 132 -1.99 4.65 -23.99
CA PRO A 132 -2.00 4.13 -25.36
C PRO A 132 -3.38 4.18 -26.01
N ARG A 133 -4.44 3.92 -25.23
CA ARG A 133 -5.81 4.04 -25.72
C ARG A 133 -6.17 5.50 -26.00
N ALA A 134 -5.88 6.40 -25.07
CA ALA A 134 -6.13 7.83 -25.25
C ALA A 134 -5.40 8.40 -26.47
N ALA A 135 -4.12 8.01 -26.67
CA ALA A 135 -3.33 8.42 -27.82
C ALA A 135 -3.97 7.98 -29.14
N ARG A 136 -4.38 6.70 -29.25
CA ARG A 136 -5.07 6.18 -30.44
C ARG A 136 -6.38 6.92 -30.73
N ASP A 137 -7.16 7.22 -29.69
CA ASP A 137 -8.44 7.93 -29.85
C ASP A 137 -8.23 9.38 -30.32
N ILE A 138 -7.20 10.07 -29.81
CA ILE A 138 -6.84 11.43 -30.24
C ILE A 138 -6.28 11.42 -31.67
N ALA A 139 -5.40 10.47 -31.98
CA ALA A 139 -4.77 10.33 -33.29
C ALA A 139 -5.81 10.07 -34.39
N ARG A 140 -6.79 9.17 -34.14
CA ARG A 140 -7.91 8.93 -35.07
C ARG A 140 -8.74 10.17 -35.35
N LYS A 141 -9.04 10.98 -34.32
CA LYS A 141 -9.79 12.23 -34.48
C LYS A 141 -9.04 13.28 -35.31
N ARG A 142 -7.71 13.21 -35.34
CA ARG A 142 -6.84 14.10 -36.11
C ARG A 142 -6.36 13.50 -37.42
N SER A 143 -6.77 12.27 -37.75
CA SER A 143 -6.28 11.52 -38.91
C SER A 143 -4.74 11.44 -38.97
N ARG A 144 -4.09 11.28 -37.81
CA ARG A 144 -2.64 11.12 -37.68
C ARG A 144 -2.29 9.70 -37.27
N GLU A 145 -1.11 9.25 -37.68
CA GLU A 145 -0.49 8.02 -37.19
C GLU A 145 0.44 8.35 -36.03
N VAL A 146 0.34 7.58 -34.93
CA VAL A 146 1.10 7.82 -33.69
C VAL A 146 1.53 6.48 -33.13
N ASP A 147 2.82 6.34 -32.83
CA ASP A 147 3.37 5.26 -32.04
C ASP A 147 3.69 5.78 -30.63
N LEU A 148 3.17 5.11 -29.59
CA LEU A 148 3.35 5.51 -28.20
C LEU A 148 4.09 4.41 -27.44
N LEU A 149 5.30 4.71 -27.00
CA LEU A 149 6.09 3.88 -26.09
C LEU A 149 5.99 4.42 -24.66
N VAL A 150 5.64 3.55 -23.71
CA VAL A 150 5.66 3.85 -22.27
C VAL A 150 6.77 3.04 -21.63
N THR A 151 7.68 3.71 -20.94
CA THR A 151 8.76 3.10 -20.15
C THR A 151 8.65 3.54 -18.69
N GLY A 152 9.10 2.71 -17.74
CA GLY A 152 9.05 3.03 -16.31
C GLY A 152 7.66 2.95 -15.68
N ALA A 153 6.74 2.17 -16.23
CA ALA A 153 5.39 1.98 -15.68
C ALA A 153 5.42 1.23 -14.32
N GLU A 154 6.49 0.48 -14.08
CA GLU A 154 6.77 -0.24 -12.83
C GLU A 154 7.24 0.67 -11.69
N ILE A 155 7.63 1.93 -11.98
CA ILE A 155 8.08 2.87 -10.95
C ILE A 155 6.93 3.16 -10.00
N GLU A 156 7.18 3.06 -8.70
CA GLU A 156 6.19 3.35 -7.67
C GLU A 156 6.26 4.82 -7.24
N LEU A 157 5.10 5.47 -7.13
CA LEU A 157 4.94 6.85 -6.66
C LEU A 157 3.86 6.94 -5.58
N ASP A 158 3.88 8.02 -4.83
CA ASP A 158 2.78 8.34 -3.90
C ASP A 158 1.43 8.44 -4.64
N ARG A 159 0.40 7.83 -4.05
CA ARG A 159 -0.95 7.76 -4.64
C ARG A 159 -1.54 9.14 -4.96
N ALA A 160 -1.36 10.14 -4.10
CA ALA A 160 -1.90 11.49 -4.33
C ALA A 160 -1.16 12.18 -5.48
N ILE A 161 0.16 12.03 -5.55
CA ILE A 161 0.95 12.51 -6.69
C ILE A 161 0.48 11.86 -7.99
N LEU A 162 0.22 10.54 -7.99
CA LEU A 162 -0.31 9.86 -9.19
C LEU A 162 -1.66 10.41 -9.65
N ASP A 163 -2.57 10.70 -8.73
CA ASP A 163 -3.86 11.30 -9.06
C ASP A 163 -3.68 12.69 -9.69
N GLU A 164 -2.77 13.50 -9.15
CA GLU A 164 -2.46 14.83 -9.68
C GLU A 164 -1.77 14.78 -11.05
N LEU A 165 -0.96 13.76 -11.33
CA LEU A 165 -0.26 13.58 -12.61
C LEU A 165 -1.17 13.09 -13.73
N ALA A 166 -2.30 12.46 -13.39
CA ALA A 166 -3.14 11.73 -14.33
C ALA A 166 -3.69 12.61 -15.47
N ASP A 167 -4.10 13.84 -15.16
CA ASP A 167 -4.62 14.83 -16.12
C ASP A 167 -3.52 15.61 -16.86
N PRO A 168 -2.47 16.12 -16.20
CA PRO A 168 -1.30 16.71 -16.85
C PRO A 168 -0.67 15.81 -17.91
N LEU A 169 -0.51 14.50 -17.64
CA LEU A 169 0.04 13.56 -18.62
C LEU A 169 -0.85 13.43 -19.86
N LEU A 170 -2.17 13.37 -19.68
CA LEU A 170 -3.12 13.39 -20.79
C LEU A 170 -3.08 14.71 -21.56
N HIS A 171 -2.90 15.83 -20.87
CA HIS A 171 -2.77 17.14 -21.48
C HIS A 171 -1.51 17.23 -22.35
N ILE A 172 -0.35 16.80 -21.81
CA ILE A 172 0.91 16.74 -22.56
C ILE A 172 0.75 15.83 -23.79
N LEU A 173 0.18 14.64 -23.62
CA LEU A 173 -0.08 13.71 -24.72
C LEU A 173 -0.95 14.35 -25.82
N ARG A 174 -2.02 15.05 -25.45
CA ARG A 174 -2.86 15.80 -26.40
C ARG A 174 -2.07 16.88 -27.11
N ASN A 175 -1.27 17.67 -26.39
CA ASN A 175 -0.47 18.75 -26.99
C ASN A 175 0.54 18.20 -27.99
N CYS A 176 1.21 17.10 -27.67
CA CYS A 176 2.13 16.44 -28.58
C CYS A 176 1.43 16.02 -29.87
N ILE A 177 0.29 15.34 -29.79
CA ILE A 177 -0.45 14.83 -30.97
C ILE A 177 -1.10 15.98 -31.77
N ASN A 178 -1.58 17.04 -31.10
CA ASN A 178 -2.27 18.14 -31.76
C ASN A 178 -1.32 19.12 -32.46
N HIS A 179 -0.16 19.41 -31.87
CA HIS A 179 0.66 20.55 -32.28
C HIS A 179 2.10 20.20 -32.66
N ASN A 180 2.65 19.08 -32.17
CA ASN A 180 4.08 18.78 -32.32
C ASN A 180 4.37 17.51 -33.15
N LEU A 181 3.35 16.97 -33.81
CA LEU A 181 3.39 15.90 -34.81
C LEU A 181 2.69 16.42 -36.05
#